data_AF-A0A7C4CSY7-F1
#
_entry.id   AF-A0A7C4CSY7-F1
#
_cell.length_a   1.000
_cell.length_b   1.000
_cell.length_c   1.000
_cell.angle_alpha   90.00
_cell.angle_beta   90.00
_cell.angle_gamma   90.00
#
_symmetry.space_group_name_H-M   'P 1'
#
loop_
_entity.id
_entity.type
_entity.pdbx_description
1 polymer ?
#
loop_
_entity_poly.entity_id
_entity_poly.type
_entity_poly.pdbx_seq_one_letter_code
_entity_poly.pdbx_strand_id
1 'polypeptide(L)' 'QISNLIELQNVDRRDQIAIERVSSGMLKLIAPHGEPTDEDLKLALEMAIEYRQRIAEWLHYMAPGEYPMKKIGYKVRG' A
#
# COMPACT_ATOMS: atom_id res chain seq x y z
N GLN A 1 -0.57 14.77 1.30
CA GLN A 1 -1.06 13.40 1.57
C GLN A 1 -0.22 12.43 0.73
N ILE A 2 0.08 11.23 1.24
CA ILE A 2 0.87 10.19 0.55
C ILE A 2 0.31 9.90 -0.87
N SER A 3 -1.02 10.03 -1.02
CA SER A 3 -1.76 9.93 -2.28
C SER A 3 -1.30 10.87 -3.39
N ASN A 4 -0.58 11.96 -3.08
CA ASN A 4 -0.11 12.91 -4.10
C ASN A 4 1.22 12.49 -4.74
N LEU A 5 2.01 11.66 -4.06
CA LEU A 5 3.33 11.22 -4.52
C LEU A 5 3.24 10.01 -5.45
N ILE A 6 2.16 9.23 -5.36
CA ILE A 6 2.13 7.87 -5.89
C ILE A 6 0.75 7.53 -6.43
N GLU A 7 0.71 6.98 -7.64
CA GLU A 7 -0.50 6.48 -8.28
C GLU A 7 -0.56 4.96 -8.17
N LEU A 8 -1.51 4.46 -7.38
CA LEU A 8 -1.76 3.03 -7.22
C LEU A 8 -2.47 2.47 -8.46
N GLN A 9 -2.08 1.27 -8.88
CA GLN A 9 -2.63 0.56 -10.04
C GLN A 9 -3.25 -0.77 -9.61
N ASN A 10 -4.34 -1.16 -10.27
CA ASN A 10 -5.10 -2.39 -9.99
C ASN A 10 -5.59 -2.51 -8.53
N VAL A 11 -5.92 -1.38 -7.90
CA VAL A 11 -6.46 -1.33 -6.54
C VAL A 11 -7.97 -1.07 -6.57
N ASP A 12 -8.69 -1.71 -5.66
CA ASP A 12 -10.05 -1.29 -5.32
C ASP A 12 -10.04 -0.24 -4.19
N ARG A 13 -11.22 0.30 -3.86
CA ARG A 13 -11.35 1.32 -2.81
C ARG A 13 -10.91 0.80 -1.43
N ARG A 14 -11.09 -0.49 -1.14
CA ARG A 14 -10.67 -1.09 0.14
C ARG A 14 -9.16 -1.24 0.18
N ASP A 15 -8.54 -1.62 -0.93
CA ASP A 15 -7.09 -1.68 -1.08
C ASP A 15 -6.46 -0.32 -0.83
N GLN A 16 -6.99 0.73 -1.47
CA GLN A 16 -6.49 2.10 -1.28
C GLN A 16 -6.57 2.54 0.18
N ILE A 17 -7.72 2.38 0.82
CA ILE A 17 -7.91 2.75 2.24
C ILE A 17 -6.96 1.95 3.15
N ALA A 18 -6.78 0.65 2.88
CA ALA A 18 -5.88 -0.19 3.66
C ALA A 18 -4.42 0.27 3.53
N ILE A 19 -3.95 0.52 2.30
CA ILE A 19 -2.58 0.97 2.03
C ILE A 19 -2.32 2.33 2.69
N GLU A 20 -3.26 3.29 2.57
CA GLU A 20 -3.14 4.61 3.19
C GLU A 20 -3.11 4.55 4.72
N ARG A 21 -3.95 3.71 5.34
CA ARG A 21 -3.96 3.54 6.81
C ARG A 21 -2.69 2.88 7.33
N VAL A 22 -2.22 1.82 6.66
CA VAL A 22 -1.02 1.09 7.06
C VAL A 22 0.21 1.99 6.89
N SER A 23 0.37 2.63 5.73
CA SER A 23 1.49 3.57 5.50
C SER A 23 1.48 4.75 6.47
N SER A 24 0.32 5.36 6.74
CA SER A 24 0.21 6.45 7.72
C SER A 24 0.57 6.03 9.14
N GLY A 25 0.13 4.84 9.56
CA GLY A 25 0.52 4.26 10.85
C GLY A 25 2.02 4.01 10.94
N MET A 26 2.59 3.46 9.88
CA MET A 26 4.01 3.13 9.79
C MET A 26 4.90 4.38 9.82
N LEU A 27 4.50 5.45 9.12
CA LEU A 27 5.22 6.72 9.12
C LEU A 27 5.31 7.35 10.50
N LYS A 28 4.26 7.21 11.32
CA LYS A 28 4.29 7.68 12.71
C LYS A 28 5.29 6.91 13.58
N LEU A 29 5.60 5.67 13.21
CA LEU A 29 6.60 4.85 13.90
C LEU A 29 8.03 5.19 13.42
N ILE A 30 8.20 5.41 12.11
CA ILE A 30 9.51 5.71 11.50
C ILE A 30 9.95 7.14 11.80
N ALA A 31 9.04 8.11 11.62
CA ALA A 31 9.27 9.54 11.84
C ALA A 31 8.31 10.11 12.89
N PRO A 32 8.48 9.75 14.18
CA PRO A 32 7.58 10.18 15.26
C PRO A 32 7.57 11.70 15.49
N HIS A 33 8.61 12.40 15.03
CA HIS A 33 8.75 13.85 15.10
C HIS A 33 7.99 14.59 13.99
N GLY A 34 7.35 13.87 13.06
CA GLY A 34 6.45 14.44 12.07
C GLY A 34 7.11 14.97 10.79
N GLU A 35 8.42 14.80 10.63
CA GLU A 35 9.18 15.20 9.44
C GLU A 35 9.72 13.96 8.70
N PRO A 36 8.85 13.14 8.06
CA PRO A 36 9.31 11.99 7.30
C PRO A 36 10.07 12.43 6.04
N THR A 37 11.18 11.75 5.76
CA THR A 37 11.90 11.91 4.49
C THR A 37 11.16 11.22 3.34
N ASP A 38 11.53 11.54 2.10
CA ASP A 38 10.99 10.84 0.92
C ASP A 38 11.31 9.34 0.95
N GLU A 39 12.44 8.96 1.55
CA GLU A 39 12.82 7.56 1.76
C GLU A 39 11.90 6.87 2.77
N ASP A 40 11.54 7.54 3.87
CA ASP A 40 10.60 7.01 4.86
C ASP A 40 9.20 6.83 4.27
N LEU A 41 8.75 7.80 3.47
CA LEU A 41 7.48 7.75 2.73
C LEU A 41 7.45 6.57 1.77
N LYS A 42 8.52 6.40 0.99
CA LYS A 42 8.67 5.30 0.05
C LYS A 42 8.67 3.95 0.78
N LEU A 43 9.48 3.82 1.84
CA LEU A 43 9.58 2.59 2.64
C LEU A 43 8.22 2.20 3.24
N ALA A 44 7.52 3.15 3.86
CA ALA A 44 6.22 2.91 4.47
C ALA A 44 5.17 2.45 3.46
N LEU A 45 5.19 3.03 2.26
CA LEU A 45 4.25 2.66 1.20
C LEU A 45 4.59 1.33 0.55
N GLU A 46 5.86 1.08 0.22
CA GLU A 46 6.30 -0.17 -0.40
C GLU A 46 5.93 -1.37 0.49
N MET A 47 6.19 -1.27 1.80
CA MET A 47 5.77 -2.29 2.75
C MET A 47 4.24 -2.44 2.85
N ALA A 48 3.49 -1.33 2.83
CA ALA A 48 2.02 -1.38 2.88
C ALA A 48 1.42 -2.05 1.62
N ILE A 49 1.98 -1.77 0.44
CA ILE A 49 1.58 -2.40 -0.82
C ILE A 49 1.91 -3.89 -0.79
N GLU A 50 3.12 -4.26 -0.36
CA GLU A 50 3.54 -5.65 -0.28
C GLU A 50 2.61 -6.46 0.65
N TYR A 51 2.28 -5.92 1.83
CA TYR A 51 1.32 -6.56 2.73
C TYR A 51 -0.05 -6.73 2.10
N ARG A 52 -0.53 -5.74 1.33
CA ARG A 52 -1.81 -5.84 0.66
C ARG A 52 -1.79 -6.87 -0.47
N GLN A 53 -0.70 -6.94 -1.22
CA GLN A 53 -0.48 -7.93 -2.28
C GLN A 53 -0.50 -9.36 -1.71
N ARG A 54 0.22 -9.60 -0.61
CA ARG A 54 0.23 -10.92 0.06
C ARG A 54 -1.17 -11.36 0.47
N ILE A 55 -1.98 -10.46 1.05
CA ILE A 55 -3.35 -10.78 1.44
C ILE A 55 -4.22 -11.10 0.21
N ALA A 56 -4.08 -10.35 -0.88
CA ALA A 56 -4.82 -10.62 -2.12
C ALA A 56 -4.45 -12.00 -2.71
N GLU A 57 -3.17 -12.38 -2.68
CA GLU A 57 -2.70 -13.69 -3.12
C GLU A 57 -3.23 -14.82 -2.25
N TRP A 58 -3.22 -14.65 -0.93
CA TRP A 58 -3.77 -15.64 0.00
C TRP A 58 -5.27 -15.83 -0.16
N LEU A 59 -6.03 -14.75 -0.37
CA LEU A 59 -7.47 -14.83 -0.65
C LEU A 59 -7.74 -15.58 -1.95
N HIS A 60 -6.98 -15.29 -3.01
CA HIS A 60 -7.08 -16.02 -4.27
C HIS A 60 -6.73 -17.51 -4.08
N TYR A 61 -5.69 -17.82 -3.31
CA TYR A 61 -5.30 -19.20 -3.03
C TYR A 61 -6.39 -19.99 -2.29
N MET A 62 -7.06 -19.37 -1.30
CA MET A 62 -8.11 -20.03 -0.52
C MET A 62 -9.43 -20.17 -1.27
N ALA A 63 -9.81 -19.17 -2.08
CA ALA A 63 -11.08 -19.14 -2.79
C ALA A 63 -10.95 -18.46 -4.17
N PRO A 64 -10.33 -19.14 -5.17
CA PRO A 64 -10.00 -18.54 -6.46
C PRO A 64 -11.22 -18.12 -7.29
N GLY A 65 -12.39 -18.73 -7.04
CA GLY A 65 -13.65 -18.39 -7.72
C GLY A 65 -14.29 -17.09 -7.23
N GLU A 66 -14.01 -16.67 -6.00
CA GLU A 66 -14.54 -15.43 -5.42
C GLU A 66 -13.53 -14.28 -5.53
N TYR A 67 -12.25 -14.59 -5.35
CA TYR A 67 -11.17 -13.60 -5.36
C TYR A 67 -10.30 -13.76 -6.61
N PRO A 68 -10.43 -12.89 -7.63
CA PRO A 68 -9.57 -12.96 -8.81
C PRO A 68 -8.13 -12.60 -8.48
N MET A 69 -7.18 -13.20 -9.21
CA MET A 69 -5.77 -12.87 -9.06
C MET A 69 -5.55 -11.38 -9.38
N LYS A 70 -4.94 -10.67 -8.45
CA LYS A 70 -4.69 -9.24 -8.53
C LYS A 70 -3.19 -8.99 -8.31
N LYS A 71 -2.62 -8.11 -9.13
CA LYS A 71 -1.27 -7.56 -8.94
C LYS A 71 -1.37 -6.06 -8.71
N ILE A 72 -1.18 -5.65 -7.46
CA ILE A 72 -1.17 -4.26 -7.06
C ILE A 72 0.16 -3.64 -7.50
N GLY A 73 0.07 -2.60 -8.32
CA GLY A 73 1.22 -1.83 -8.78
C GLY A 73 1.19 -0.40 -8.23
N TYR A 74 2.30 0.32 -8.39
CA TYR A 74 2.35 1.75 -8.12
C TYR A 74 3.29 2.45 -9.10
N LYS A 75 3.01 3.73 -9.36
CA LYS A 75 3.91 4.64 -10.09
C LYS A 75 4.19 5.86 -9.25
N VAL A 76 5.46 6.22 -9.14
CA VAL A 76 5.86 7.50 -8.51
C VAL A 76 5.47 8.62 -9.47
N ARG A 77 4.73 9.62 -8.97
CA ARG A 77 4.46 10.86 -9.69
C ARG A 77 5.72 11.73 -9.58
N GLY A 78 6.39 11.95 -10.71
CA GLY A 78 7.50 12.89 -10.83
C GLY A 78 7.03 14.33 -10.90
#